data_AF-F4PWR2-F1
#
_entry.id   AF-F4PWR2-F1
#
_cell.length_a   1.000
_cell.length_b   1.000
_cell.length_c   1.000
_cell.angle_alpha   90.00
_cell.angle_beta   90.00
_cell.angle_gamma   90.00
#
_symmetry.space_group_name_H-M   'P 1'
#
loop_
_entity.id
_entity.type
_entity.pdbx_description
1 polymer ?
#
loop_
_entity_poly.entity_id
_entity_poly.type
_entity_poly.pdbx_seq_one_letter_code
_entity_poly.pdbx_strand_id
1 'polypeptide(L)'
;MNIHKNKSIWCTIALFLVLFSQSINGQSTDYCDYLKNALLFYKMNRAGRLPDNDIPWRGNSVLKDASPGSSPNAQGDGNLAGGYFDAGDGVKFALPMTYSMTMLAWAFIQYESNVEKCGLTNLYLETIKYGTDYFIAAHTSANEFAGQVGDGNLDHSYWGPPESMTMNRPVYMLTASNPGTEVAMEASAALSAASIIWKTRDPAYAATCLTHAKQLHNFGDTYRGKYSDSIPNAQAFYNSWSGFNDEIVWGTLWLYKATGDASLLTKAKSDYSTFGIGGMAQGNSHDWDLKAPGAALLMYQLTKEATYQKDIEGFLNYWAPGGGITYTPGGMAWIRQWGPARYTATSAFLASVYGGSKYQTFCKSQISYILGNNPKQQSFVVATDYNAGFVGALASLVDPDGTPAPTTAPTTAPTTAPTTAPTTAPTTAPTTAPTTAPTTAPTTAPTTAPTTAPTTAPTTAQLQHQPLWAQHNMKDTRNKNTGANSISFDPINWGALYFACQGCVDTSASTAISFYINGGSAGAQKLQVALVKNGSPIKTKSLSDLIGKSLPANTWTKVSLKFTDFGATGSIDGLWIQDTNGAQQATVYVDDIVIESGNGATQTPTPTTKPTTTPKPTCKPN
;
A
#
# COMPACT_ATOMS: atom_id res chain seq x y z
N MET A 1 -35.09 -27.81 40.95
CA MET A 1 -35.53 -29.21 40.86
C MET A 1 -35.53 -29.61 39.38
N ASN A 2 -35.04 -30.80 39.05
CA ASN A 2 -34.76 -31.21 37.65
C ASN A 2 -36.03 -31.45 36.83
N ILE A 3 -36.01 -31.10 35.54
CA ILE A 3 -36.61 -31.90 34.46
C ILE A 3 -35.57 -32.01 33.33
N HIS A 4 -35.50 -33.16 32.67
CA HIS A 4 -34.39 -33.59 31.84
C HIS A 4 -34.91 -34.45 30.67
N LYS A 5 -34.44 -34.21 29.43
CA LYS A 5 -34.55 -35.11 28.24
C LYS A 5 -35.97 -35.26 27.63
N ASN A 6 -36.19 -35.51 26.33
CA ASN A 6 -35.29 -35.61 25.16
C ASN A 6 -36.05 -35.47 23.80
N LYS A 7 -35.39 -34.89 22.79
CA LYS A 7 -35.37 -35.24 21.34
C LYS A 7 -36.67 -35.47 20.51
N SER A 8 -36.92 -34.52 19.59
CA SER A 8 -36.95 -34.73 18.11
C SER A 8 -36.75 -33.35 17.43
N ILE A 9 -35.99 -33.07 16.36
CA ILE A 9 -35.25 -33.82 15.30
C ILE A 9 -36.10 -34.22 14.07
N TRP A 10 -35.56 -33.95 12.86
CA TRP A 10 -36.05 -34.18 11.46
C TRP A 10 -37.45 -33.61 11.14
N CYS A 11 -37.62 -32.45 10.47
CA CYS A 11 -37.23 -32.22 9.07
C CYS A 11 -37.16 -30.72 8.72
N THR A 12 -35.94 -30.19 8.50
CA THR A 12 -35.73 -29.04 7.59
C THR A 12 -34.31 -29.09 7.01
N ILE A 13 -34.06 -30.09 6.15
CA ILE A 13 -32.87 -30.11 5.29
C ILE A 13 -33.10 -29.08 4.17
N ALA A 14 -32.88 -27.79 4.45
CA ALA A 14 -32.77 -26.71 3.43
C ALA A 14 -32.46 -25.30 4.01
N LEU A 15 -31.57 -25.10 4.99
CA LEU A 15 -31.05 -23.73 5.28
C LEU A 15 -29.69 -23.61 6.00
N PHE A 16 -28.83 -24.63 5.96
CA PHE A 16 -27.52 -24.62 6.64
C PHE A 16 -26.29 -24.54 5.70
N LEU A 17 -26.48 -24.15 4.43
CA LEU A 17 -25.43 -24.10 3.40
C LEU A 17 -25.29 -22.73 2.69
N VAL A 18 -25.72 -21.62 3.32
CA VAL A 18 -25.74 -20.29 2.67
C VAL A 18 -25.07 -19.19 3.52
N LEU A 19 -24.07 -19.52 4.34
CA LEU A 19 -23.32 -18.51 5.12
C LEU A 19 -21.78 -18.55 5.02
N PHE A 20 -21.19 -19.46 4.23
CA PHE A 20 -19.75 -19.38 3.88
C PHE A 20 -19.43 -19.91 2.48
N SER A 21 -20.19 -19.46 1.47
CA SER A 21 -19.81 -19.54 0.05
C SER A 21 -20.84 -18.81 -0.83
N GLN A 22 -20.59 -17.53 -1.11
CA GLN A 22 -21.13 -16.93 -2.34
C GLN A 22 -19.96 -16.67 -3.28
N SER A 23 -19.67 -17.68 -4.09
CA SER A 23 -18.80 -17.59 -5.24
C SER A 23 -19.46 -16.71 -6.30
N ILE A 24 -19.01 -15.46 -6.40
CA ILE A 24 -19.22 -14.65 -7.60
C ILE A 24 -17.95 -14.82 -8.42
N ASN A 25 -18.06 -15.41 -9.62
CA ASN A 25 -16.95 -15.72 -10.54
C ASN A 25 -15.87 -16.72 -10.06
N GLY A 26 -16.19 -17.60 -9.10
CA GLY A 26 -15.37 -18.80 -8.82
C GLY A 26 -14.05 -18.59 -8.08
N GLN A 27 -13.69 -17.35 -7.70
CA GLN A 27 -12.66 -17.12 -6.69
C GLN A 27 -13.28 -16.87 -5.31
N SER A 28 -12.76 -17.55 -4.30
CA SER A 28 -12.90 -17.13 -2.92
C SER A 28 -12.01 -15.90 -2.72
N THR A 29 -12.59 -14.72 -2.54
CA THR A 29 -11.83 -13.53 -2.10
C THR A 29 -11.30 -13.80 -0.70
N ASP A 30 -10.02 -14.14 -0.59
CA ASP A 30 -9.41 -14.34 0.73
C ASP A 30 -9.10 -12.99 1.38
N TYR A 31 -10.07 -12.49 2.15
CA TYR A 31 -9.92 -11.27 2.94
C TYR A 31 -8.74 -11.32 3.92
N CYS A 32 -8.23 -12.51 4.28
CA CYS A 32 -7.03 -12.63 5.11
C CYS A 32 -5.76 -12.18 4.35
N ASP A 33 -5.62 -12.50 3.06
CA ASP A 33 -4.50 -12.01 2.25
C ASP A 33 -4.57 -10.48 2.05
N TYR A 34 -5.77 -9.93 1.82
CA TYR A 34 -5.98 -8.48 1.76
C TYR A 34 -5.63 -7.79 3.10
N LEU A 35 -6.07 -8.36 4.23
CA LEU A 35 -5.72 -7.85 5.55
C LEU A 35 -4.21 -7.95 5.83
N LYS A 36 -3.57 -9.05 5.44
CA LYS A 36 -2.12 -9.22 5.55
C LYS A 36 -1.37 -8.15 4.76
N ASN A 37 -1.77 -7.90 3.52
CA ASN A 37 -1.14 -6.88 2.67
C ASN A 37 -1.37 -5.46 3.22
N ALA A 38 -2.55 -5.16 3.78
CA ALA A 38 -2.79 -3.90 4.48
C ALA A 38 -1.90 -3.72 5.73
N LEU A 39 -1.65 -4.78 6.50
CA LEU A 39 -0.72 -4.73 7.64
C LEU A 39 0.75 -4.63 7.20
N LEU A 40 1.13 -5.28 6.10
CA LEU A 40 2.45 -5.12 5.49
C LEU A 40 2.66 -3.69 4.96
N PHE A 41 1.63 -3.02 4.44
CA PHE A 41 1.70 -1.60 4.06
C PHE A 41 2.06 -0.71 5.26
N TYR A 42 1.50 -0.93 6.45
CA TYR A 42 1.98 -0.23 7.65
C TYR A 42 3.45 -0.55 7.91
N LYS A 43 3.86 -1.83 7.85
CA LYS A 43 5.27 -2.23 8.04
C LYS A 43 6.23 -1.53 7.06
N MET A 44 5.80 -1.32 5.81
CA MET A 44 6.52 -0.57 4.78
C MET A 44 6.65 0.95 5.07
N ASN A 45 5.79 1.52 5.92
CA ASN A 45 5.80 2.94 6.30
C ASN A 45 6.48 3.23 7.65
N ARG A 46 7.09 2.24 8.30
CA ARG A 46 7.79 2.44 9.58
C ARG A 46 9.00 3.36 9.42
N ALA A 47 9.06 4.41 10.25
CA ALA A 47 10.22 5.27 10.42
C ALA A 47 11.14 4.71 11.53
N GLY A 48 12.39 5.16 11.59
CA GLY A 48 13.29 4.83 12.70
C GLY A 48 14.08 3.54 12.51
N ARG A 49 14.46 2.92 13.62
CA ARG A 49 15.13 1.62 13.64
C ARG A 49 14.12 0.50 13.44
N LEU A 50 14.29 -0.30 12.39
CA LEU A 50 13.40 -1.41 12.09
C LEU A 50 13.73 -2.61 13.01
N PRO A 51 12.71 -3.29 13.57
CA PRO A 51 12.93 -4.42 14.48
C PRO A 51 13.26 -5.73 13.77
N ASP A 52 13.12 -5.78 12.44
CA ASP A 52 13.27 -6.96 11.59
C ASP A 52 13.67 -6.55 10.16
N ASN A 53 13.73 -7.54 9.25
CA ASN A 53 14.05 -7.35 7.83
C ASN A 53 12.99 -8.02 6.92
N ASP A 54 11.72 -8.06 7.34
CA ASP A 54 10.64 -8.69 6.57
C ASP A 54 10.33 -7.92 5.26
N ILE A 55 10.65 -6.62 5.24
CA ILE A 55 10.55 -5.75 4.06
C ILE A 55 11.99 -5.44 3.59
N PRO A 56 12.61 -6.26 2.72
CA PRO A 56 14.05 -6.23 2.46
C PRO A 56 14.55 -4.99 1.68
N TRP A 57 13.64 -4.13 1.22
CA TRP A 57 13.92 -2.86 0.56
C TRP A 57 13.73 -1.64 1.48
N ARG A 58 13.32 -1.85 2.74
CA ARG A 58 13.28 -0.82 3.79
C ARG A 58 14.45 -1.00 4.75
N GLY A 59 14.99 0.11 5.24
CA GLY A 59 16.08 0.13 6.21
C GLY A 59 15.84 1.12 7.34
N ASN A 60 16.85 1.22 8.22
CA ASN A 60 16.84 2.17 9.32
C ASN A 60 16.90 3.60 8.79
N SER A 61 15.93 4.43 9.15
CA SER A 61 15.79 5.80 8.66
C SER A 61 15.61 6.78 9.82
N VAL A 62 15.89 8.07 9.59
CA VAL A 62 15.54 9.19 10.50
C VAL A 62 15.91 9.01 11.98
N LEU A 63 16.97 8.25 12.28
CA LEU A 63 17.38 7.86 13.63
C LEU A 63 17.69 9.02 14.58
N LYS A 64 17.84 10.24 14.06
CA LYS A 64 18.13 11.46 14.83
C LYS A 64 16.89 12.26 15.21
N ASP A 65 15.70 11.87 14.74
CA ASP A 65 14.44 12.53 15.10
C ASP A 65 14.24 12.43 16.64
N ALA A 66 14.29 13.57 17.33
CA ALA A 66 14.36 13.64 18.78
C ALA A 66 13.65 14.89 19.31
N SER A 67 12.87 14.77 20.39
CA SER A 67 12.21 15.92 20.99
C SER A 67 13.24 16.86 21.64
N PRO A 68 12.97 18.18 21.74
CA PRO A 68 13.87 19.13 22.39
C PRO A 68 14.29 18.66 23.80
N GLY A 69 15.60 18.70 24.08
CA GLY A 69 16.15 18.29 25.38
C GLY A 69 16.18 16.78 25.68
N SER A 70 15.68 15.92 24.79
CA SER A 70 15.80 14.47 24.95
C SER A 70 17.24 13.98 24.77
N SER A 71 17.57 12.88 25.45
CA SER A 71 18.81 12.14 25.23
C SER A 71 18.57 10.94 24.32
N PRO A 72 19.52 10.56 23.44
CA PRO A 72 19.41 9.34 22.65
C PRO A 72 19.30 8.08 23.53
N ASN A 73 18.69 7.03 22.98
CA ASN A 73 18.67 5.71 23.58
C ASN A 73 20.07 5.05 23.58
N ALA A 74 20.19 3.85 24.15
CA ALA A 74 21.46 3.11 24.21
C ALA A 74 22.01 2.65 22.84
N GLN A 75 21.26 2.82 21.75
CA GLN A 75 21.69 2.57 20.36
C GLN A 75 22.07 3.87 19.63
N GLY A 76 21.92 5.03 20.28
CA GLY A 76 22.17 6.36 19.70
C GLY A 76 20.99 6.96 18.94
N ASP A 77 19.79 6.36 19.02
CA ASP A 77 18.60 6.86 18.33
C ASP A 77 17.84 7.89 19.19
N GLY A 78 17.29 8.92 18.56
CA GLY A 78 16.38 9.85 19.20
C GLY A 78 15.07 9.20 19.65
N ASN A 79 14.43 9.74 20.69
CA ASN A 79 13.16 9.21 21.21
C ASN A 79 12.02 9.25 20.18
N LEU A 80 12.06 10.16 19.21
CA LEU A 80 11.07 10.29 18.15
C LEU A 80 11.49 9.57 16.86
N ALA A 81 12.54 8.74 16.85
CA ALA A 81 13.01 8.05 15.65
C ALA A 81 11.92 7.20 14.97
N GLY A 82 11.12 6.48 15.77
CA GLY A 82 10.07 5.57 15.32
C GLY A 82 8.81 6.26 14.74
N GLY A 83 7.68 5.55 14.82
CA GLY A 83 6.40 5.98 14.27
C GLY A 83 6.24 5.61 12.79
N TYR A 84 5.22 6.19 12.15
CA TYR A 84 4.93 5.97 10.74
C TYR A 84 5.20 7.23 9.93
N PHE A 85 5.79 7.07 8.75
CA PHE A 85 5.66 8.05 7.68
C PHE A 85 4.20 8.12 7.21
N ASP A 86 3.75 9.29 6.77
CA ASP A 86 2.33 9.53 6.53
C ASP A 86 1.78 8.89 5.26
N ALA A 87 2.39 9.17 4.10
CA ALA A 87 1.86 8.74 2.81
C ALA A 87 2.93 8.16 1.87
N GLY A 88 3.56 9.02 1.07
CA GLY A 88 4.69 8.69 0.18
C GLY A 88 5.92 9.54 0.49
N ASP A 89 5.86 10.30 1.58
CA ASP A 89 6.83 11.28 2.07
C ASP A 89 7.53 10.77 3.34
N GLY A 90 8.48 11.54 3.86
CA GLY A 90 9.22 11.29 5.09
C GLY A 90 8.66 12.01 6.33
N VAL A 91 7.57 12.77 6.21
CA VAL A 91 6.98 13.52 7.33
C VAL A 91 6.20 12.59 8.26
N LYS A 92 6.23 12.92 9.56
CA LYS A 92 5.43 12.25 10.59
C LYS A 92 4.39 13.22 11.12
N PHE A 93 3.25 13.33 10.44
CA PHE A 93 2.10 14.12 10.90
C PHE A 93 1.34 13.37 11.99
N ALA A 94 1.17 13.96 13.17
CA ALA A 94 0.53 13.24 14.28
C ALA A 94 -0.97 13.00 14.07
N LEU A 95 -1.73 13.98 13.58
CA LEU A 95 -3.20 13.89 13.42
C LEU A 95 -3.66 12.66 12.60
N PRO A 96 -3.19 12.44 11.35
CA PRO A 96 -3.55 11.25 10.59
C PRO A 96 -2.98 9.95 11.18
N MET A 97 -1.80 10.00 11.83
CA MET A 97 -1.18 8.83 12.45
C MET A 97 -1.97 8.33 13.67
N THR A 98 -2.37 9.23 14.58
CA THR A 98 -3.18 8.89 15.76
C THR A 98 -4.54 8.36 15.34
N TYR A 99 -5.21 9.04 14.40
CA TYR A 99 -6.46 8.56 13.80
C TYR A 99 -6.33 7.14 13.24
N SER A 100 -5.29 6.87 12.45
CA SER A 100 -5.06 5.56 11.85
C SER A 100 -4.90 4.46 12.91
N MET A 101 -4.19 4.75 14.00
CA MET A 101 -4.04 3.81 15.12
C MET A 101 -5.33 3.63 15.92
N THR A 102 -6.13 4.67 16.14
CA THR A 102 -7.47 4.54 16.76
C THR A 102 -8.38 3.64 15.91
N MET A 103 -8.38 3.82 14.59
CA MET A 103 -9.21 3.03 13.68
C MET A 103 -8.75 1.56 13.60
N LEU A 104 -7.45 1.30 13.53
CA LEU A 104 -6.90 -0.06 13.63
C LEU A 104 -7.26 -0.71 14.97
N ALA A 105 -7.10 0.02 16.09
CA ALA A 105 -7.44 -0.50 17.41
C ALA A 105 -8.94 -0.80 17.53
N TRP A 106 -9.82 0.07 17.00
CA TRP A 106 -11.26 -0.19 16.97
C TRP A 106 -11.60 -1.43 16.13
N ALA A 107 -11.04 -1.54 14.92
CA ALA A 107 -11.26 -2.69 14.05
C ALA A 107 -10.77 -4.00 14.70
N PHE A 108 -9.63 -3.98 15.39
CA PHE A 108 -9.15 -5.12 16.16
C PHE A 108 -10.10 -5.47 17.32
N ILE A 109 -10.49 -4.51 18.17
CA ILE A 109 -11.44 -4.73 19.27
C ILE A 109 -12.77 -5.31 18.76
N GLN A 110 -13.24 -4.87 17.59
CA GLN A 110 -14.52 -5.29 17.03
C GLN A 110 -14.47 -6.66 16.33
N TYR A 111 -13.34 -7.01 15.72
CA TYR A 111 -13.21 -8.18 14.82
C TYR A 111 -12.02 -9.10 15.16
N GLU A 112 -11.54 -9.07 16.41
CA GLU A 112 -10.42 -9.88 16.94
C GLU A 112 -10.48 -11.35 16.47
N SER A 113 -11.62 -12.02 16.66
CA SER A 113 -11.80 -13.43 16.27
C SER A 113 -11.71 -13.70 14.75
N ASN A 114 -11.79 -12.65 13.92
CA ASN A 114 -11.58 -12.76 12.47
C ASN A 114 -10.09 -12.61 12.16
N VAL A 115 -9.39 -11.69 12.83
CA VAL A 115 -7.93 -11.52 12.74
C VAL A 115 -7.20 -12.80 13.19
N GLU A 116 -7.69 -13.43 14.26
CA GLU A 116 -7.20 -14.73 14.76
C GLU A 116 -7.38 -15.86 13.73
N LYS A 117 -8.55 -15.94 13.07
CA LYS A 117 -8.80 -16.93 11.99
C LYS A 117 -7.89 -16.75 10.79
N CYS A 118 -7.46 -15.51 10.51
CA CYS A 118 -6.47 -15.21 9.50
C CYS A 118 -5.02 -15.50 9.93
N GLY A 119 -4.78 -15.82 11.21
CA GLY A 119 -3.42 -16.00 11.75
C GLY A 119 -2.61 -14.71 11.85
N LEU A 120 -3.25 -13.53 11.82
CA LEU A 120 -2.58 -12.24 11.70
C LEU A 120 -2.46 -11.45 13.02
N THR A 121 -2.91 -12.03 14.15
CA THR A 121 -2.97 -11.36 15.46
C THR A 121 -1.67 -10.69 15.86
N ASN A 122 -0.52 -11.38 15.73
CA ASN A 122 0.77 -10.81 16.11
C ASN A 122 1.14 -9.59 15.26
N LEU A 123 1.02 -9.70 13.93
CA LEU A 123 1.33 -8.60 13.00
C LEU A 123 0.38 -7.39 13.18
N TYR A 124 -0.88 -7.64 13.51
CA TYR A 124 -1.86 -6.59 13.79
C TYR A 124 -1.50 -5.85 15.10
N LEU A 125 -1.24 -6.59 16.18
CA LEU A 125 -0.83 -6.02 17.46
C LEU A 125 0.51 -5.27 17.37
N GLU A 126 1.48 -5.82 16.63
CA GLU A 126 2.77 -5.18 16.35
C GLU A 126 2.60 -3.86 15.60
N THR A 127 1.70 -3.81 14.61
CA THR A 127 1.37 -2.59 13.86
C THR A 127 0.77 -1.51 14.78
N ILE A 128 -0.25 -1.83 15.59
CA ILE A 128 -0.81 -0.84 16.52
C ILE A 128 0.26 -0.40 17.52
N LYS A 129 1.05 -1.35 18.08
CA LYS A 129 2.06 -1.05 19.11
C LYS A 129 3.14 -0.11 18.60
N TYR A 130 3.58 -0.26 17.34
CA TYR A 130 4.60 0.60 16.75
C TYR A 130 4.17 2.08 16.70
N GLY A 131 2.90 2.34 16.44
CA GLY A 131 2.31 3.68 16.51
C GLY A 131 2.14 4.18 17.95
N THR A 132 1.63 3.35 18.85
CA THR A 132 1.39 3.77 20.25
C THR A 132 2.68 3.94 21.06
N ASP A 133 3.75 3.21 20.75
CA ASP A 133 5.09 3.45 21.29
C ASP A 133 5.62 4.83 20.86
N TYR A 134 5.37 5.24 19.62
CA TYR A 134 5.69 6.58 19.14
C TYR A 134 4.85 7.66 19.85
N PHE A 135 3.56 7.45 20.08
CA PHE A 135 2.73 8.43 20.84
C PHE A 135 3.17 8.55 22.30
N ILE A 136 3.58 7.46 22.93
CA ILE A 136 4.15 7.48 24.29
C ILE A 136 5.45 8.29 24.31
N ALA A 137 6.32 8.15 23.30
CA ALA A 137 7.56 8.91 23.19
C ALA A 137 7.35 10.40 22.77
N ALA A 138 6.31 10.68 21.99
CA ALA A 138 5.90 12.02 21.56
C ALA A 138 5.28 12.85 22.69
N HIS A 139 4.66 12.20 23.68
CA HIS A 139 4.11 12.84 24.88
C HIS A 139 5.21 13.07 25.91
N THR A 140 5.98 14.15 25.74
CA THR A 140 7.19 14.45 26.52
C THR A 140 6.91 14.92 27.95
N SER A 141 5.75 15.56 28.17
CA SER A 141 5.24 15.92 29.49
C SER A 141 3.73 16.02 29.45
N ALA A 142 3.06 16.11 30.60
CA ALA A 142 1.60 15.99 30.72
C ALA A 142 0.78 17.01 29.91
N ASN A 143 1.38 18.10 29.43
CA ASN A 143 0.76 19.10 28.56
C ASN A 143 1.63 19.42 27.32
N GLU A 144 2.44 18.46 26.85
CA GLU A 144 3.29 18.61 25.67
C GLU A 144 3.26 17.37 24.79
N PHE A 145 3.13 17.58 23.48
CA PHE A 145 3.10 16.49 22.50
C PHE A 145 3.76 16.88 21.18
N ALA A 146 4.61 16.02 20.62
CA ALA A 146 5.19 16.25 19.29
C ALA A 146 4.12 16.07 18.20
N GLY A 147 3.56 17.19 17.71
CA GLY A 147 2.48 17.20 16.71
C GLY A 147 2.96 16.93 15.29
N GLN A 148 4.24 17.17 15.00
CA GLN A 148 4.84 16.87 13.70
C GLN A 148 6.36 16.70 13.80
N VAL A 149 6.94 15.80 12.99
CA VAL A 149 8.39 15.70 12.78
C VAL A 149 8.72 15.70 11.28
N GLY A 150 9.63 16.58 10.87
CA GLY A 150 9.90 16.93 9.47
C GLY A 150 9.10 18.16 9.04
N ASP A 151 9.70 19.04 8.23
CA ASP A 151 9.01 20.15 7.57
C ASP A 151 8.47 19.65 6.22
N GLY A 152 7.17 19.75 5.97
CA GLY A 152 6.56 19.19 4.76
C GLY A 152 7.11 19.76 3.45
N ASN A 153 7.49 21.04 3.41
CA ASN A 153 8.04 21.64 2.19
C ASN A 153 9.48 21.19 1.92
N LEU A 154 10.29 21.03 2.98
CA LEU A 154 11.66 20.51 2.83
C LEU A 154 11.66 19.03 2.48
N ASP A 155 10.78 18.25 3.11
CA ASP A 155 10.64 16.82 2.88
C ASP A 155 10.12 16.54 1.45
N HIS A 156 9.06 17.22 1.01
CA HIS A 156 8.50 17.06 -0.34
C HIS A 156 9.39 17.66 -1.46
N SER A 157 10.43 18.42 -1.12
CA SER A 157 11.48 18.83 -2.07
C SER A 157 12.51 17.74 -2.38
N TYR A 158 12.46 16.61 -1.65
CA TYR A 158 13.33 15.46 -1.81
C TYR A 158 12.55 14.25 -2.35
N TRP A 159 13.10 13.62 -3.39
CA TRP A 159 12.58 12.36 -3.92
C TRP A 159 13.64 11.26 -3.80
N GLY A 160 13.41 10.29 -2.91
CA GLY A 160 14.36 9.21 -2.67
C GLY A 160 14.03 8.37 -1.43
N PRO A 161 14.86 7.35 -1.13
CA PRO A 161 14.64 6.46 0.01
C PRO A 161 14.79 7.20 1.35
N PRO A 162 13.91 6.96 2.35
CA PRO A 162 13.94 7.66 3.64
C PRO A 162 15.24 7.42 4.42
N GLU A 163 15.97 6.35 4.11
CA GLU A 163 17.29 6.02 4.66
C GLU A 163 18.40 6.99 4.18
N SER A 164 18.16 7.76 3.11
CA SER A 164 19.12 8.73 2.54
C SER A 164 18.70 10.20 2.73
N MET A 165 17.69 10.47 3.56
CA MET A 165 17.30 11.84 3.94
C MET A 165 18.44 12.57 4.67
N THR A 166 18.82 13.75 4.18
CA THR A 166 19.86 14.62 4.77
C THR A 166 19.38 16.02 5.14
N MET A 167 18.14 16.38 4.79
CA MET A 167 17.53 17.67 5.15
C MET A 167 17.33 17.79 6.67
N ASN A 168 17.17 19.03 7.14
CA ASN A 168 16.77 19.25 8.53
C ASN A 168 15.33 18.75 8.76
N ARG A 169 15.12 18.03 9.86
CA ARG A 169 13.82 17.45 10.24
C ARG A 169 13.36 18.04 11.58
N PRO A 170 12.80 19.26 11.58
CA PRO A 170 12.36 19.92 12.81
C PRO A 170 11.25 19.14 13.51
N VAL A 171 11.19 19.28 14.83
CA VAL A 171 10.10 18.76 15.68
C VAL A 171 9.24 19.93 16.11
N TYR A 172 7.94 19.87 15.80
CA TYR A 172 6.97 20.88 16.19
C TYR A 172 6.17 20.37 17.40
N MET A 173 6.37 21.04 18.55
CA MET A 173 5.73 20.68 19.81
C MET A 173 4.43 21.46 20.01
N LEU A 174 3.36 20.74 20.31
CA LEU A 174 2.13 21.29 20.87
C LEU A 174 2.33 21.43 22.38
N THR A 175 1.88 22.55 22.95
CA THR A 175 2.04 22.89 24.37
C THR A 175 0.81 23.63 24.89
N ALA A 176 0.75 23.92 26.19
CA ALA A 176 -0.28 24.77 26.79
C ALA A 176 -0.41 26.18 26.14
N SER A 177 0.67 26.71 25.55
CA SER A 177 0.67 28.02 24.85
C SER A 177 0.45 27.90 23.34
N ASN A 178 0.74 26.74 22.76
CA ASN A 178 0.54 26.41 21.35
C ASN A 178 -0.29 25.11 21.28
N PRO A 179 -1.59 25.18 21.61
CA PRO A 179 -2.45 24.02 21.78
C PRO A 179 -2.72 23.27 20.47
N GLY A 180 -3.10 22.01 20.58
CA GLY A 180 -3.58 21.22 19.45
C GLY A 180 -4.54 20.15 19.91
N THR A 181 -5.79 20.57 20.14
CA THR A 181 -6.82 19.72 20.75
C THR A 181 -7.12 18.48 19.91
N GLU A 182 -7.18 18.61 18.58
CA GLU A 182 -7.43 17.50 17.65
C GLU A 182 -6.42 16.37 17.89
N VAL A 183 -5.13 16.72 17.84
CA VAL A 183 -4.01 15.78 17.96
C VAL A 183 -3.98 15.16 19.35
N ALA A 184 -4.13 15.96 20.41
CA ALA A 184 -4.08 15.47 21.79
C ALA A 184 -5.27 14.53 22.09
N MET A 185 -6.48 14.90 21.66
CA MET A 185 -7.68 14.10 21.87
C MET A 185 -7.71 12.82 21.02
N GLU A 186 -7.19 12.85 19.79
CA GLU A 186 -7.04 11.65 18.95
C GLU A 186 -5.90 10.74 19.46
N ALA A 187 -4.79 11.29 19.96
CA ALA A 187 -3.75 10.50 20.63
C ALA A 187 -4.29 9.82 21.91
N SER A 188 -5.11 10.53 22.67
CA SER A 188 -5.87 9.97 23.79
C SER A 188 -6.82 8.85 23.35
N ALA A 189 -7.52 9.01 22.22
CA ALA A 189 -8.39 7.98 21.66
C ALA A 189 -7.61 6.71 21.29
N ALA A 190 -6.49 6.86 20.56
CA ALA A 190 -5.63 5.75 20.15
C ALA A 190 -5.06 4.98 21.35
N LEU A 191 -4.53 5.70 22.34
CA LEU A 191 -3.95 5.10 23.55
C LEU A 191 -5.02 4.51 24.49
N SER A 192 -6.22 5.07 24.52
CA SER A 192 -7.37 4.47 25.22
C SER A 192 -7.80 3.16 24.57
N ALA A 193 -7.98 3.14 23.25
CA ALA A 193 -8.32 1.94 22.49
C ALA A 193 -7.22 0.87 22.64
N ALA A 194 -5.95 1.26 22.57
CA ALA A 194 -4.82 0.39 22.88
C ALA A 194 -4.92 -0.22 24.29
N SER A 195 -5.15 0.60 25.33
CA SER A 195 -5.24 0.08 26.71
C SER A 195 -6.30 -1.01 26.89
N ILE A 196 -7.38 -1.01 26.09
CA ILE A 196 -8.39 -2.08 26.05
C ILE A 196 -7.80 -3.38 25.50
N ILE A 197 -7.09 -3.30 24.35
CA ILE A 197 -6.47 -4.46 23.67
C ILE A 197 -5.43 -5.15 24.55
N TRP A 198 -4.58 -4.37 25.21
CA TRP A 198 -3.48 -4.89 26.03
C TRP A 198 -3.88 -5.27 27.45
N LYS A 199 -5.06 -4.90 27.94
CA LYS A 199 -5.52 -5.11 29.34
C LYS A 199 -5.31 -6.53 29.87
N THR A 200 -5.46 -7.54 29.02
CA THR A 200 -5.28 -8.97 29.35
C THR A 200 -4.00 -9.60 28.76
N ARG A 201 -3.26 -8.86 27.92
CA ARG A 201 -2.08 -9.33 27.17
C ARG A 201 -0.78 -8.82 27.76
N ASP A 202 -0.76 -7.53 28.08
CA ASP A 202 0.31 -6.83 28.79
C ASP A 202 -0.34 -5.75 29.67
N PRO A 203 -0.71 -6.08 30.92
CA PRO A 203 -1.34 -5.13 31.83
C PRO A 203 -0.45 -3.92 32.17
N ALA A 204 0.88 -4.06 32.08
CA ALA A 204 1.80 -2.97 32.35
C ALA A 204 1.79 -1.96 31.19
N TYR A 205 1.89 -2.43 29.95
CA TYR A 205 1.75 -1.57 28.77
C TYR A 205 0.36 -0.94 28.68
N ALA A 206 -0.70 -1.69 29.01
CA ALA A 206 -2.06 -1.14 29.08
C ALA A 206 -2.17 0.01 30.10
N ALA A 207 -1.55 -0.11 31.27
CA ALA A 207 -1.49 0.95 32.27
C ALA A 207 -0.68 2.17 31.80
N THR A 208 0.43 1.96 31.08
CA THR A 208 1.21 3.04 30.45
C THR A 208 0.36 3.79 29.42
N CYS A 209 -0.25 3.09 28.47
CA CYS A 209 -1.16 3.68 27.48
C CYS A 209 -2.29 4.49 28.15
N LEU A 210 -2.93 3.93 29.18
CA LEU A 210 -4.02 4.60 29.89
C LEU A 210 -3.56 5.85 30.68
N THR A 211 -2.31 5.86 31.17
CA THR A 211 -1.73 7.02 31.86
C THR A 211 -1.51 8.18 30.88
N HIS A 212 -0.87 7.90 29.74
CA HIS A 212 -0.68 8.90 28.68
C HIS A 212 -2.02 9.37 28.11
N ALA A 213 -2.99 8.46 27.88
CA ALA A 213 -4.31 8.81 27.38
C ALA A 213 -5.06 9.81 28.29
N LYS A 214 -5.03 9.60 29.62
CA LYS A 214 -5.64 10.52 30.59
C LYS A 214 -4.98 11.89 30.60
N GLN A 215 -3.65 11.94 30.49
CA GLN A 215 -2.91 13.20 30.44
C GLN A 215 -3.18 13.96 29.14
N LEU A 216 -3.14 13.29 27.99
CA LEU A 216 -3.46 13.87 26.68
C LEU A 216 -4.91 14.33 26.56
N HIS A 217 -5.87 13.58 27.14
CA HIS A 217 -7.27 14.00 27.25
C HIS A 217 -7.38 15.31 28.02
N ASN A 218 -6.77 15.37 29.21
CA ASN A 218 -6.77 16.58 30.03
C ASN A 218 -6.08 17.76 29.33
N PHE A 219 -4.95 17.53 28.67
CA PHE A 219 -4.23 18.54 27.90
C PHE A 219 -5.10 19.13 26.79
N GLY A 220 -5.64 18.30 25.90
CA GLY A 220 -6.43 18.75 24.75
C GLY A 220 -7.73 19.45 25.14
N ASP A 221 -8.42 18.95 26.17
CA ASP A 221 -9.70 19.51 26.62
C ASP A 221 -9.56 20.77 27.47
N THR A 222 -8.44 20.94 28.19
CA THR A 222 -8.11 22.14 28.98
C THR A 222 -7.58 23.28 28.11
N TYR A 223 -6.61 22.98 27.22
CA TYR A 223 -5.94 23.98 26.39
C TYR A 223 -6.49 23.88 24.96
N ARG A 224 -7.62 24.54 24.73
CA ARG A 224 -8.37 24.42 23.48
C ARG A 224 -7.85 25.34 22.38
N GLY A 225 -7.50 24.75 21.24
CA GLY A 225 -7.10 25.46 20.03
C GLY A 225 -6.70 24.50 18.92
N LYS A 226 -6.77 24.98 17.67
CA LYS A 226 -6.45 24.15 16.49
C LYS A 226 -4.97 23.87 16.41
N TYR A 227 -4.60 22.59 16.26
CA TYR A 227 -3.19 22.22 16.15
C TYR A 227 -2.50 22.86 14.93
N SER A 228 -3.24 23.09 13.85
CA SER A 228 -2.71 23.69 12.61
C SER A 228 -2.51 25.21 12.71
N ASP A 229 -3.08 25.89 13.72
CA ASP A 229 -2.72 27.28 14.03
C ASP A 229 -1.40 27.33 14.82
N SER A 230 -1.17 26.34 15.70
CA SER A 230 0.05 26.15 16.48
C SER A 230 1.22 25.59 15.65
N ILE A 231 0.92 24.83 14.59
CA ILE A 231 1.89 24.27 13.64
C ILE A 231 1.46 24.70 12.21
N PRO A 232 1.73 25.95 11.79
CA PRO A 232 1.32 26.45 10.47
C PRO A 232 1.86 25.64 9.29
N ASN A 233 3.00 24.94 9.46
CA ASN A 233 3.53 24.03 8.43
C ASN A 233 2.51 22.95 8.04
N ALA A 234 1.69 22.47 8.98
CA ALA A 234 0.70 21.45 8.73
C ALA A 234 -0.52 21.94 7.93
N GLN A 235 -0.76 23.26 7.84
CA GLN A 235 -1.96 23.82 7.17
C GLN A 235 -2.04 23.47 5.68
N ALA A 236 -0.90 23.26 5.01
CA ALA A 236 -0.87 22.88 3.59
C ALA A 236 -1.21 21.39 3.35
N PHE A 237 -1.20 20.56 4.41
CA PHE A 237 -1.26 19.09 4.29
C PHE A 237 -2.45 18.51 5.07
N TYR A 238 -2.51 18.79 6.38
CA TYR A 238 -3.46 18.23 7.34
C TYR A 238 -4.10 19.33 8.20
N ASN A 239 -4.59 20.40 7.57
CA ASN A 239 -5.32 21.44 8.30
C ASN A 239 -6.54 20.89 9.06
N SER A 240 -6.80 21.41 10.27
CA SER A 240 -8.06 21.20 10.99
C SER A 240 -9.19 21.96 10.28
N TRP A 241 -10.02 21.25 9.50
CA TRP A 241 -11.18 21.83 8.80
C TRP A 241 -12.45 21.73 9.66
N SER A 242 -12.71 20.57 10.26
CA SER A 242 -13.80 20.32 11.22
C SER A 242 -13.72 21.20 12.47
N GLY A 243 -12.50 21.49 12.94
CA GLY A 243 -12.24 22.02 14.27
C GLY A 243 -11.74 20.91 15.19
N PHE A 244 -12.10 20.97 16.48
CA PHE A 244 -11.67 19.99 17.49
C PHE A 244 -12.82 19.41 18.35
N ASN A 245 -14.05 19.83 18.06
CA ASN A 245 -15.20 19.54 18.92
C ASN A 245 -15.59 18.06 18.89
N ASP A 246 -15.47 17.44 17.73
CA ASP A 246 -15.74 16.02 17.55
C ASP A 246 -14.63 15.13 18.10
N GLU A 247 -13.37 15.56 18.11
CA GLU A 247 -12.28 14.89 18.82
C GLU A 247 -12.44 14.96 20.33
N ILE A 248 -12.92 16.08 20.88
CA ILE A 248 -13.23 16.18 22.33
C ILE A 248 -14.22 15.06 22.71
N VAL A 249 -15.29 14.89 21.93
CA VAL A 249 -16.31 13.86 22.19
C VAL A 249 -15.76 12.46 21.93
N TRP A 250 -15.06 12.26 20.82
CA TRP A 250 -14.45 10.99 20.40
C TRP A 250 -13.41 10.46 21.40
N GLY A 251 -12.44 11.28 21.78
CA GLY A 251 -11.42 10.95 22.78
C GLY A 251 -12.02 10.70 24.16
N THR A 252 -13.06 11.46 24.55
CA THR A 252 -13.81 11.21 25.79
C THR A 252 -14.53 9.86 25.75
N LEU A 253 -15.10 9.45 24.62
CA LEU A 253 -15.79 8.17 24.47
C LEU A 253 -14.84 6.97 24.49
N TRP A 254 -13.66 7.10 23.88
CA TRP A 254 -12.63 6.06 23.96
C TRP A 254 -12.05 5.95 25.37
N LEU A 255 -11.78 7.06 26.05
CA LEU A 255 -11.32 7.04 27.43
C LEU A 255 -12.40 6.46 28.37
N TYR A 256 -13.68 6.73 28.13
CA TYR A 256 -14.78 6.08 28.83
C TYR A 256 -14.78 4.56 28.60
N LYS A 257 -14.66 4.09 27.34
CA LYS A 257 -14.59 2.64 27.02
C LYS A 257 -13.40 1.95 27.70
N ALA A 258 -12.28 2.64 27.91
CA ALA A 258 -11.11 2.11 28.59
C ALA A 258 -11.26 2.06 30.12
N THR A 259 -11.91 3.07 30.72
CA THR A 259 -11.96 3.28 32.18
C THR A 259 -13.24 2.79 32.85
N GLY A 260 -14.39 2.89 32.18
CA GLY A 260 -15.72 2.75 32.78
C GLY A 260 -16.19 3.96 33.60
N ASP A 261 -15.46 5.10 33.57
CA ASP A 261 -15.79 6.27 34.38
C ASP A 261 -17.06 6.99 33.86
N ALA A 262 -18.15 6.89 34.62
CA ALA A 262 -19.44 7.46 34.26
C ALA A 262 -19.43 9.00 34.10
N SER A 263 -18.46 9.71 34.68
CA SER A 263 -18.30 11.16 34.48
C SER A 263 -17.93 11.49 33.03
N LEU A 264 -17.11 10.65 32.39
CA LEU A 264 -16.72 10.81 30.98
C LEU A 264 -17.90 10.60 30.03
N LEU A 265 -18.75 9.59 30.27
CA LEU A 265 -19.97 9.43 29.46
C LEU A 265 -20.96 10.58 29.66
N THR A 266 -21.06 11.09 30.89
CA THR A 266 -21.89 12.28 31.21
C THR A 266 -21.39 13.51 30.46
N LYS A 267 -20.07 13.76 30.47
CA LYS A 267 -19.41 14.82 29.70
C LYS A 267 -19.64 14.64 28.20
N ALA A 268 -19.40 13.45 27.66
CA ALA A 268 -19.59 13.16 26.24
C ALA A 268 -21.03 13.41 25.77
N LYS A 269 -22.06 13.08 26.58
CA LYS A 269 -23.46 13.43 26.28
C LYS A 269 -23.69 14.94 26.20
N SER A 270 -23.14 15.69 27.15
CA SER A 270 -23.23 17.15 27.20
C SER A 270 -22.55 17.78 25.99
N ASP A 271 -21.27 17.45 25.77
CA ASP A 271 -20.44 17.96 24.69
C ASP A 271 -21.01 17.60 23.31
N TYR A 272 -21.53 16.37 23.13
CA TYR A 272 -22.17 15.95 21.88
C TYR A 272 -23.34 16.88 21.48
N SER A 273 -24.16 17.25 22.47
CA SER A 273 -25.28 18.17 22.30
C SER A 273 -24.80 19.61 22.07
N THR A 274 -23.94 20.12 22.96
CA THR A 274 -23.41 21.49 22.91
C THR A 274 -22.66 21.80 21.61
N PHE A 275 -21.91 20.83 21.08
CA PHE A 275 -21.16 21.01 19.85
C PHE A 275 -21.96 20.65 18.58
N GLY A 276 -23.11 19.98 18.70
CA GLY A 276 -23.94 19.61 17.54
C GLY A 276 -23.39 18.46 16.70
N ILE A 277 -22.71 17.49 17.33
CA ILE A 277 -22.04 16.35 16.66
C ILE A 277 -22.99 15.57 15.73
N GLY A 278 -24.24 15.36 16.14
CA GLY A 278 -25.25 14.68 15.33
C GLY A 278 -25.52 15.38 13.99
N GLY A 279 -25.40 16.71 13.95
CA GLY A 279 -25.49 17.52 12.73
C GLY A 279 -24.23 17.41 11.87
N MET A 280 -23.03 17.47 12.49
CA MET A 280 -21.75 17.30 11.77
C MET A 280 -21.64 15.94 11.07
N ALA A 281 -22.25 14.90 11.64
CA ALA A 281 -22.26 13.56 11.05
C ALA A 281 -23.10 13.46 9.76
N GLN A 282 -24.00 14.41 9.47
CA GLN A 282 -24.88 14.32 8.31
C GLN A 282 -24.20 14.78 7.01
N GLY A 283 -24.40 14.03 5.92
CA GLY A 283 -23.94 14.44 4.58
C GLY A 283 -22.42 14.48 4.39
N ASN A 284 -21.64 13.94 5.33
CA ASN A 284 -20.18 14.06 5.37
C ASN A 284 -19.52 12.67 5.45
N SER A 285 -18.18 12.60 5.59
CA SER A 285 -17.44 11.36 5.86
C SER A 285 -17.03 11.21 7.33
N HIS A 286 -16.55 10.02 7.68
CA HIS A 286 -15.69 9.82 8.83
C HIS A 286 -14.25 9.65 8.33
N ASP A 287 -13.31 10.41 8.90
CA ASP A 287 -11.92 10.47 8.45
C ASP A 287 -11.00 11.09 9.53
N TRP A 288 -9.74 11.39 9.13
CA TRP A 288 -8.71 11.94 10.00
C TRP A 288 -9.01 13.36 10.51
N ASP A 289 -9.92 14.08 9.86
CA ASP A 289 -10.38 15.41 10.24
C ASP A 289 -11.71 15.29 11.01
N LEU A 290 -12.70 14.57 10.47
CA LEU A 290 -14.04 14.49 11.06
C LEU A 290 -14.37 13.11 11.71
N LYS A 291 -14.57 13.13 13.03
CA LYS A 291 -14.85 11.97 13.90
C LYS A 291 -16.34 11.81 14.19
N ALA A 292 -17.17 12.81 13.87
CA ALA A 292 -18.58 12.88 14.25
C ALA A 292 -19.43 11.61 13.96
N PRO A 293 -19.36 10.95 12.79
CA PRO A 293 -20.11 9.72 12.56
C PRO A 293 -19.63 8.54 13.44
N GLY A 294 -18.31 8.44 13.67
CA GLY A 294 -17.74 7.46 14.60
C GLY A 294 -18.20 7.70 16.04
N ALA A 295 -18.21 8.97 16.47
CA ALA A 295 -18.74 9.38 17.77
C ALA A 295 -20.24 9.05 17.93
N ALA A 296 -21.07 9.34 16.93
CA ALA A 296 -22.50 8.97 16.93
C ALA A 296 -22.72 7.45 17.06
N LEU A 297 -21.94 6.64 16.34
CA LEU A 297 -21.98 5.19 16.45
C LEU A 297 -21.58 4.70 17.85
N LEU A 298 -20.50 5.22 18.41
CA LEU A 298 -20.08 4.89 19.78
C LEU A 298 -21.13 5.30 20.82
N MET A 299 -21.69 6.51 20.71
CA MET A 299 -22.79 6.96 21.58
C MET A 299 -23.99 6.01 21.52
N TYR A 300 -24.42 5.61 20.32
CA TYR A 300 -25.51 4.65 20.16
C TYR A 300 -25.14 3.27 20.73
N GLN A 301 -23.93 2.78 20.50
CA GLN A 301 -23.47 1.49 21.05
C GLN A 301 -23.48 1.48 22.58
N LEU A 302 -23.09 2.59 23.23
CA LEU A 302 -22.94 2.71 24.68
C LEU A 302 -24.25 3.05 25.42
N THR A 303 -25.18 3.75 24.78
CA THR A 303 -26.40 4.28 25.43
C THR A 303 -27.70 3.64 24.93
N LYS A 304 -27.74 3.17 23.68
CA LYS A 304 -28.95 2.73 22.96
C LYS A 304 -30.05 3.80 22.82
N GLU A 305 -29.71 5.08 23.01
CA GLU A 305 -30.68 6.18 22.89
C GLU A 305 -31.02 6.50 21.42
N ALA A 306 -32.30 6.79 21.16
CA ALA A 306 -32.84 6.97 19.82
C ALA A 306 -32.25 8.17 19.06
N THR A 307 -31.79 9.21 19.76
CA THR A 307 -31.13 10.38 19.14
C THR A 307 -29.84 9.96 18.42
N TYR A 308 -28.94 9.26 19.11
CA TYR A 308 -27.69 8.80 18.51
C TYR A 308 -27.93 7.73 17.45
N GLN A 309 -28.96 6.89 17.62
CA GLN A 309 -29.40 5.95 16.59
C GLN A 309 -29.80 6.67 15.29
N LYS A 310 -30.64 7.71 15.41
CA LYS A 310 -31.07 8.54 14.28
C LYS A 310 -29.88 9.22 13.59
N ASP A 311 -28.92 9.72 14.37
CA ASP A 311 -27.76 10.43 13.81
C ASP A 311 -26.86 9.50 13.00
N ILE A 312 -26.50 8.31 13.53
CA ILE A 312 -25.69 7.33 12.78
C ILE A 312 -26.46 6.70 11.61
N GLU A 313 -27.76 6.45 11.76
CA GLU A 313 -28.59 6.00 10.64
C GLU A 313 -28.70 7.09 9.56
N GLY A 314 -28.75 8.37 9.91
CA GLY A 314 -28.72 9.48 8.95
C GLY A 314 -27.46 9.45 8.08
N PHE A 315 -26.29 9.33 8.71
CA PHE A 315 -25.00 9.12 8.02
C PHE A 315 -25.01 7.84 7.14
N LEU A 316 -25.36 6.68 7.71
CA LEU A 316 -25.32 5.41 6.98
C LEU A 316 -26.34 5.35 5.83
N ASN A 317 -27.50 5.98 6.00
CA ASN A 317 -28.51 6.10 4.94
C ASN A 317 -28.08 7.08 3.84
N TYR A 318 -27.36 8.15 4.18
CA TYR A 318 -26.76 9.05 3.19
C TYR A 318 -25.76 8.31 2.29
N TRP A 319 -24.92 7.45 2.88
CA TRP A 319 -23.91 6.66 2.16
C TRP A 319 -24.46 5.42 1.41
N ALA A 320 -25.55 4.82 1.88
CA ALA A 320 -26.13 3.62 1.26
C ALA A 320 -26.65 3.87 -0.18
N PRO A 321 -26.83 2.82 -1.02
CA PRO A 321 -27.42 2.97 -2.34
C PRO A 321 -28.84 3.56 -2.27
N GLY A 322 -29.12 4.55 -3.12
CA GLY A 322 -30.35 5.35 -3.04
C GLY A 322 -30.37 6.41 -1.93
N GLY A 323 -29.24 6.61 -1.24
CA GLY A 323 -28.99 7.71 -0.32
C GLY A 323 -28.69 9.03 -1.03
N GLY A 324 -28.08 9.96 -0.28
CA GLY A 324 -27.72 11.29 -0.79
C GLY A 324 -26.28 11.41 -1.33
N ILE A 325 -25.45 10.39 -1.16
CA ILE A 325 -24.09 10.37 -1.71
C ILE A 325 -24.10 10.14 -3.22
N THR A 326 -23.19 10.79 -3.95
CA THR A 326 -22.95 10.49 -5.36
C THR A 326 -22.36 9.08 -5.51
N TYR A 327 -22.87 8.30 -6.46
CA TYR A 327 -22.26 7.03 -6.87
C TYR A 327 -21.61 7.18 -8.25
N THR A 328 -20.44 6.58 -8.45
CA THR A 328 -19.85 6.42 -9.79
C THR A 328 -20.73 5.50 -10.63
N PRO A 329 -20.67 5.55 -11.99
CA PRO A 329 -21.38 4.62 -12.85
C PRO A 329 -21.08 3.13 -12.58
N GLY A 330 -19.95 2.83 -11.91
CA GLY A 330 -19.57 1.48 -11.50
C GLY A 330 -20.10 1.03 -10.13
N GLY A 331 -20.74 1.90 -9.35
CA GLY A 331 -21.30 1.56 -8.03
C GLY A 331 -20.42 1.86 -6.81
N MET A 332 -19.39 2.69 -6.95
CA MET A 332 -18.62 3.22 -5.82
C MET A 332 -19.24 4.51 -5.28
N ALA A 333 -19.50 4.58 -3.98
CA ALA A 333 -19.88 5.81 -3.28
C ALA A 333 -18.70 6.79 -3.30
N TRP A 334 -18.91 8.01 -3.80
CA TRP A 334 -17.85 8.98 -4.06
C TRP A 334 -18.24 10.34 -3.48
N ILE A 335 -17.48 10.81 -2.49
CA ILE A 335 -17.71 12.11 -1.82
C ILE A 335 -16.82 13.23 -2.34
N ARG A 336 -15.55 12.95 -2.67
CA ARG A 336 -14.58 13.92 -3.19
C ARG A 336 -13.36 13.24 -3.83
N GLN A 337 -12.59 14.00 -4.61
CA GLN A 337 -11.48 13.50 -5.44
C GLN A 337 -10.27 12.96 -4.67
N TRP A 338 -10.00 13.46 -3.45
CA TRP A 338 -8.78 13.11 -2.70
C TRP A 338 -8.98 11.85 -1.85
N GLY A 339 -8.37 10.74 -2.24
CA GLY A 339 -8.48 9.45 -1.54
C GLY A 339 -9.94 8.94 -1.43
N PRO A 340 -10.69 8.81 -2.54
CA PRO A 340 -12.11 8.44 -2.50
C PRO A 340 -12.32 7.05 -1.89
N ALA A 341 -11.42 6.10 -2.18
CA ALA A 341 -11.46 4.74 -1.63
C ALA A 341 -11.33 4.72 -0.10
N ARG A 342 -10.58 5.65 0.50
CA ARG A 342 -10.45 5.78 1.96
C ARG A 342 -11.79 6.19 2.60
N TYR A 343 -12.49 7.19 2.07
CA TYR A 343 -13.80 7.57 2.62
C TYR A 343 -14.85 6.47 2.45
N THR A 344 -14.81 5.79 1.30
CA THR A 344 -15.65 4.64 0.98
C THR A 344 -15.41 3.48 1.96
N ALA A 345 -14.15 3.13 2.21
CA ALA A 345 -13.76 2.07 3.13
C ALA A 345 -14.11 2.41 4.59
N THR A 346 -13.89 3.65 5.04
CA THR A 346 -14.25 4.06 6.41
C THR A 346 -15.75 4.04 6.63
N SER A 347 -16.54 4.49 5.66
CA SER A 347 -18.01 4.44 5.73
C SER A 347 -18.53 3.00 5.69
N ALA A 348 -17.89 2.13 4.89
CA ALA A 348 -18.16 0.68 4.88
C ALA A 348 -17.80 0.01 6.22
N PHE A 349 -16.72 0.43 6.88
CA PHE A 349 -16.36 -0.03 8.23
C PHE A 349 -17.42 0.38 9.26
N LEU A 350 -17.83 1.66 9.32
CA LEU A 350 -18.90 2.06 10.26
C LEU A 350 -20.22 1.32 9.99
N ALA A 351 -20.54 1.05 8.72
CA ALA A 351 -21.69 0.25 8.32
C ALA A 351 -21.61 -1.21 8.79
N SER A 352 -20.43 -1.83 8.82
CA SER A 352 -20.24 -3.19 9.33
C SER A 352 -20.26 -3.26 10.86
N VAL A 353 -19.79 -2.22 11.53
CA VAL A 353 -19.80 -2.07 13.01
C VAL A 353 -21.22 -1.82 13.53
N TYR A 354 -22.03 -1.02 12.82
CA TYR A 354 -23.46 -0.86 13.12
C TYR A 354 -24.25 -2.16 12.83
N GLY A 355 -23.98 -2.82 11.70
CA GLY A 355 -24.59 -4.11 11.34
C GLY A 355 -25.94 -4.02 10.62
N GLY A 356 -26.72 -5.11 10.64
CA GLY A 356 -27.98 -5.20 9.88
C GLY A 356 -27.78 -5.44 8.37
N SER A 357 -28.79 -6.04 7.72
CA SER A 357 -28.67 -6.53 6.32
C SER A 357 -28.38 -5.43 5.30
N LYS A 358 -29.06 -4.27 5.41
CA LYS A 358 -28.85 -3.10 4.54
C LYS A 358 -27.40 -2.63 4.57
N TYR A 359 -26.89 -2.31 5.76
CA TYR A 359 -25.58 -1.71 5.93
C TYR A 359 -24.44 -2.72 5.71
N GLN A 360 -24.62 -4.00 6.05
CA GLN A 360 -23.69 -5.06 5.63
C GLN A 360 -23.65 -5.27 4.11
N THR A 361 -24.77 -5.10 3.41
CA THR A 361 -24.80 -5.21 1.93
C THR A 361 -24.05 -4.04 1.28
N PHE A 362 -24.24 -2.82 1.79
CA PHE A 362 -23.43 -1.67 1.40
C PHE A 362 -21.94 -1.88 1.69
N CYS A 363 -21.57 -2.29 2.91
CA CYS A 363 -20.18 -2.59 3.25
C CYS A 363 -19.56 -3.60 2.28
N LYS A 364 -20.25 -4.72 2.01
CA LYS A 364 -19.76 -5.75 1.09
C LYS A 364 -19.63 -5.21 -0.35
N SER A 365 -20.59 -4.44 -0.86
CA SER A 365 -20.48 -3.91 -2.23
C SER A 365 -19.32 -2.94 -2.38
N GLN A 366 -19.13 -2.05 -1.40
CA GLN A 366 -18.08 -1.04 -1.42
C GLN A 366 -16.67 -1.62 -1.24
N ILE A 367 -16.48 -2.54 -0.30
CA ILE A 367 -15.20 -3.24 -0.16
C ILE A 367 -14.92 -4.08 -1.41
N SER A 368 -15.89 -4.85 -1.91
CA SER A 368 -15.70 -5.62 -3.15
C SER A 368 -15.33 -4.75 -4.35
N TYR A 369 -15.90 -3.54 -4.47
CA TYR A 369 -15.51 -2.59 -5.53
C TYR A 369 -14.02 -2.21 -5.43
N ILE A 370 -13.55 -1.88 -4.22
CA ILE A 370 -12.14 -1.54 -3.94
C ILE A 370 -11.23 -2.74 -4.20
N LEU A 371 -11.69 -3.97 -3.94
CA LEU A 371 -10.93 -5.20 -4.18
C LEU A 371 -11.05 -5.74 -5.63
N GLY A 372 -11.69 -5.00 -6.53
CA GLY A 372 -11.68 -5.29 -7.98
C GLY A 372 -13.02 -5.62 -8.63
N ASN A 373 -14.12 -5.78 -7.87
CA ASN A 373 -15.47 -5.93 -8.43
C ASN A 373 -16.03 -4.57 -8.92
N ASN A 374 -15.41 -4.03 -9.96
CA ASN A 374 -15.72 -2.76 -10.58
C ASN A 374 -15.64 -2.88 -12.12
N PRO A 375 -16.07 -1.87 -12.90
CA PRO A 375 -16.07 -1.95 -14.38
C PRO A 375 -14.69 -2.12 -15.03
N LYS A 376 -13.59 -1.98 -14.28
CA LYS A 376 -12.22 -2.21 -14.76
C LYS A 376 -11.67 -3.59 -14.37
N GLN A 377 -12.36 -4.35 -13.52
CA GLN A 377 -11.90 -5.64 -12.98
C GLN A 377 -10.49 -5.53 -12.38
N GLN A 378 -10.26 -4.44 -11.64
CA GLN A 378 -8.95 -4.04 -11.11
C GLN A 378 -9.07 -3.63 -9.65
N SER A 379 -8.30 -4.26 -8.77
CA SER A 379 -8.15 -3.84 -7.37
C SER A 379 -7.55 -2.45 -7.29
N PHE A 380 -7.94 -1.70 -6.27
CA PHE A 380 -7.30 -0.44 -5.88
C PHE A 380 -6.32 -0.62 -4.71
N VAL A 381 -6.08 -1.85 -4.27
CA VAL A 381 -5.08 -2.19 -3.26
C VAL A 381 -3.82 -2.72 -3.94
N VAL A 382 -2.71 -1.99 -3.83
CA VAL A 382 -1.43 -2.31 -4.49
C VAL A 382 -0.99 -3.75 -4.20
N ALA A 383 -0.51 -4.44 -5.23
CA ALA A 383 0.01 -5.82 -5.18
C ALA A 383 -0.98 -6.90 -4.68
N THR A 384 -2.28 -6.62 -4.64
CA THR A 384 -3.33 -7.63 -4.34
C THR A 384 -3.93 -8.26 -5.59
N ASP A 385 -3.96 -7.50 -6.68
CA ASP A 385 -4.05 -8.03 -8.04
C ASP A 385 -2.84 -7.55 -8.85
N TYR A 386 -2.64 -8.14 -10.03
CA TYR A 386 -1.49 -7.78 -10.87
C TYR A 386 -1.66 -6.38 -11.50
N ASN A 387 -2.89 -5.90 -11.68
CA ASN A 387 -3.17 -4.59 -12.28
C ASN A 387 -2.81 -3.42 -11.34
N ALA A 388 -3.10 -3.49 -10.05
CA ALA A 388 -2.73 -2.47 -9.06
C ALA A 388 -1.20 -2.42 -8.86
N GLY A 389 -0.53 -3.57 -8.84
CA GLY A 389 0.93 -3.64 -8.84
C GLY A 389 1.55 -3.02 -10.09
N PHE A 390 0.94 -3.25 -11.26
CA PHE A 390 1.44 -2.72 -12.53
C PHE A 390 1.22 -1.21 -12.69
N VAL A 391 0.10 -0.64 -12.23
CA VAL A 391 -0.10 0.82 -12.22
C VAL A 391 0.88 1.51 -11.27
N GLY A 392 1.16 0.94 -10.10
CA GLY A 392 2.20 1.45 -9.19
C GLY A 392 3.60 1.40 -9.80
N ALA A 393 3.95 0.30 -10.47
CA ALA A 393 5.23 0.17 -11.16
C ALA A 393 5.35 1.12 -12.36
N LEU A 394 4.30 1.29 -13.17
CA LEU A 394 4.26 2.25 -14.27
C LEU A 394 4.39 3.69 -13.79
N ALA A 395 3.76 4.07 -12.67
CA ALA A 395 3.94 5.40 -12.08
C ALA A 395 5.40 5.67 -11.64
N SER A 396 6.18 4.63 -11.34
CA SER A 396 7.63 4.75 -11.07
C SER A 396 8.52 4.70 -12.32
N LEU A 397 7.96 4.37 -13.48
CA LEU A 397 8.66 4.26 -14.78
C LEU A 397 8.30 5.39 -15.75
N VAL A 398 7.21 6.11 -15.50
CA VAL A 398 6.79 7.31 -16.23
C VAL A 398 7.11 8.53 -15.37
N ASP A 399 8.38 8.92 -15.39
CA ASP A 399 8.76 10.30 -15.09
C ASP A 399 8.17 11.20 -16.20
N PRO A 400 7.30 12.19 -15.89
CA PRO A 400 6.76 13.10 -16.90
C PRO A 400 7.84 14.01 -17.50
N ASP A 401 8.90 14.29 -16.76
CA ASP A 401 9.88 15.33 -17.08
C ASP A 401 11.12 14.74 -17.75
N GLY A 402 10.89 14.18 -18.95
CA GLY A 402 11.92 13.84 -19.95
C GLY A 402 12.67 15.07 -20.52
N THR A 403 13.02 16.03 -19.66
CA THR A 403 13.78 17.23 -19.96
C THR A 403 15.26 16.98 -19.66
N PRO A 404 16.18 17.06 -20.64
CA PRO A 404 17.59 16.81 -20.38
C PRO A 404 18.19 17.86 -19.43
N ALA A 405 18.95 17.39 -18.45
CA ALA A 405 19.61 18.25 -17.47
C ALA A 405 20.54 19.30 -18.16
N PRO A 406 20.59 20.54 -17.65
CA PRO A 406 21.46 21.58 -18.22
C PRO A 406 22.93 21.20 -18.03
N THR A 407 23.66 21.08 -19.13
CA THR A 407 25.08 20.74 -19.11
C THR A 407 25.98 21.96 -18.88
N THR A 408 27.13 21.68 -18.25
CA THR A 408 28.26 22.59 -17.93
C THR A 408 28.11 23.46 -16.66
N ALA A 409 29.08 23.32 -15.77
CA ALA A 409 29.22 24.08 -14.54
C ALA A 409 30.04 25.37 -14.77
N PRO A 410 29.68 26.52 -14.18
CA PRO A 410 30.54 27.69 -14.14
C PRO A 410 31.67 27.50 -13.12
N THR A 411 32.91 27.73 -13.55
CA THR A 411 34.12 27.66 -12.72
C THR A 411 34.27 28.83 -11.74
N THR A 412 34.76 28.50 -10.53
CA THR A 412 35.57 29.33 -9.60
C THR A 412 35.14 30.77 -9.27
N ALA A 413 34.95 31.04 -7.98
CA ALA A 413 34.66 32.35 -7.40
C ALA A 413 35.81 33.37 -7.50
N PRO A 414 35.49 34.68 -7.50
CA PRO A 414 36.36 35.74 -7.00
C PRO A 414 35.82 36.36 -5.68
N THR A 415 36.72 36.62 -4.74
CA THR A 415 36.45 37.33 -3.48
C THR A 415 36.75 38.84 -3.57
N THR A 416 36.37 39.56 -2.50
CA THR A 416 36.69 40.96 -2.15
C THR A 416 35.72 42.07 -2.61
N ALA A 417 35.46 43.00 -1.69
CA ALA A 417 34.58 44.16 -1.84
C ALA A 417 35.29 45.35 -2.50
N PRO A 418 34.53 46.37 -2.96
CA PRO A 418 34.64 47.65 -2.25
C PRO A 418 33.33 48.46 -2.12
N THR A 419 33.42 49.56 -1.38
CA THR A 419 32.37 50.49 -0.98
C THR A 419 32.16 51.68 -1.95
N THR A 420 31.08 52.44 -1.68
CA THR A 420 30.78 53.84 -2.07
C THR A 420 30.27 54.17 -3.49
N ALA A 421 29.35 55.14 -3.51
CA ALA A 421 28.68 55.80 -4.65
C ALA A 421 29.67 56.74 -5.42
N PRO A 422 29.34 57.41 -6.57
CA PRO A 422 28.03 58.00 -6.90
C PRO A 422 27.57 58.18 -8.39
N THR A 423 26.30 58.61 -8.52
CA THR A 423 25.71 59.53 -9.53
C THR A 423 25.66 59.28 -11.06
N THR A 424 24.45 59.56 -11.59
CA THR A 424 24.07 60.19 -12.88
C THR A 424 24.01 59.40 -14.20
N ALA A 425 22.94 59.71 -14.94
CA ALA A 425 22.55 59.24 -16.27
C ALA A 425 23.47 59.77 -17.40
N PRO A 426 23.41 59.28 -18.67
CA PRO A 426 22.19 59.35 -19.51
C PRO A 426 21.89 58.14 -20.44
N THR A 427 20.68 58.18 -21.02
CA THR A 427 20.14 57.31 -22.09
C THR A 427 20.44 57.83 -23.50
N THR A 428 19.92 57.13 -24.54
CA THR A 428 19.99 57.36 -26.02
C THR A 428 21.19 56.70 -26.73
N ALA A 429 21.10 56.14 -27.95
CA ALA A 429 20.00 55.87 -28.90
C ALA A 429 20.36 54.67 -29.86
N PRO A 430 19.43 54.11 -30.66
CA PRO A 430 19.65 52.88 -31.46
C PRO A 430 19.83 53.08 -32.99
N THR A 431 20.43 52.09 -33.67
CA THR A 431 20.51 51.91 -35.15
C THR A 431 20.82 50.43 -35.47
N THR A 432 20.03 49.65 -36.24
CA THR A 432 20.02 49.44 -37.73
C THR A 432 21.38 49.03 -38.33
N ALA A 433 21.57 48.05 -39.24
CA ALA A 433 20.69 47.24 -40.13
C ALA A 433 21.41 45.91 -40.59
N PRO A 434 20.83 45.03 -41.45
CA PRO A 434 21.23 43.61 -41.61
C PRO A 434 21.97 43.20 -42.92
N THR A 435 22.06 41.88 -43.17
CA THR A 435 22.63 41.10 -44.33
C THR A 435 24.13 40.72 -44.21
N THR A 436 24.67 39.60 -44.74
CA THR A 436 24.29 38.69 -45.86
C THR A 436 24.56 37.17 -45.58
N ALA A 437 24.10 36.28 -46.48
CA ALA A 437 24.47 34.84 -46.61
C ALA A 437 25.26 34.62 -47.94
N PRO A 438 25.52 33.41 -48.53
CA PRO A 438 25.40 32.00 -48.07
C PRO A 438 26.60 31.05 -48.52
N THR A 439 26.44 29.71 -48.36
CA THR A 439 27.19 28.56 -49.00
C THR A 439 28.66 28.31 -48.59
N THR A 440 29.26 27.10 -48.61
CA THR A 440 29.10 25.85 -49.43
C THR A 440 29.32 24.52 -48.64
N ALA A 441 29.07 23.35 -49.26
CA ALA A 441 29.38 21.98 -48.79
C ALA A 441 30.40 21.28 -49.76
N PRO A 442 30.66 19.93 -49.82
CA PRO A 442 30.38 18.79 -48.91
C PRO A 442 31.55 17.75 -48.72
N THR A 443 31.28 16.68 -47.92
CA THR A 443 31.85 15.29 -47.96
C THR A 443 33.33 14.96 -47.66
N THR A 444 33.55 13.97 -46.78
CA THR A 444 34.09 12.63 -47.13
C THR A 444 33.91 11.63 -45.96
N ALA A 445 33.77 10.33 -46.29
CA ALA A 445 33.90 9.17 -45.38
C ALA A 445 35.06 8.29 -45.92
N PRO A 446 35.65 7.32 -45.18
CA PRO A 446 34.97 6.08 -44.78
C PRO A 446 35.36 5.44 -43.43
N THR A 447 34.70 4.30 -43.15
CA THR A 447 34.72 3.37 -42.01
C THR A 447 36.06 2.74 -41.58
N THR A 448 36.14 2.34 -40.29
CA THR A 448 36.50 0.96 -39.87
C THR A 448 35.89 0.61 -38.50
N ALA A 449 35.51 -0.66 -38.33
CA ALA A 449 35.27 -1.34 -37.04
C ALA A 449 36.21 -2.56 -36.97
N PRO A 450 36.55 -3.13 -35.79
CA PRO A 450 35.61 -4.04 -35.11
C PRO A 450 35.64 -4.03 -33.56
N THR A 451 34.77 -4.87 -32.99
CA THR A 451 34.43 -5.16 -31.59
C THR A 451 35.52 -5.80 -30.71
N THR A 452 35.42 -5.60 -29.38
CA THR A 452 35.26 -6.69 -28.37
C THR A 452 34.80 -6.15 -26.99
N ALA A 453 33.74 -6.73 -26.42
CA ALA A 453 33.45 -6.81 -24.98
C ALA A 453 34.06 -8.14 -24.42
N PRO A 454 33.90 -8.62 -23.15
CA PRO A 454 32.89 -8.34 -22.11
C PRO A 454 33.53 -8.04 -20.70
N THR A 455 32.82 -7.83 -19.57
CA THR A 455 31.89 -8.75 -18.89
C THR A 455 31.07 -8.05 -17.80
N THR A 456 29.76 -8.30 -17.78
CA THR A 456 28.87 -8.04 -16.63
C THR A 456 28.28 -9.37 -16.13
N ALA A 457 27.85 -9.41 -14.87
CA ALA A 457 27.31 -10.59 -14.21
C ALA A 457 25.97 -11.07 -14.83
N PRO A 458 25.61 -12.37 -14.72
CA PRO A 458 24.44 -12.91 -15.40
C PRO A 458 23.13 -12.43 -14.77
N THR A 459 22.33 -11.68 -15.52
CA THR A 459 20.94 -11.37 -15.20
C THR A 459 20.03 -12.51 -15.68
N THR A 460 19.48 -13.29 -14.76
CA THR A 460 18.42 -14.25 -15.10
C THR A 460 17.13 -13.49 -15.39
N ALA A 461 16.84 -13.25 -16.68
CA ALA A 461 15.60 -12.62 -17.11
C ALA A 461 14.40 -13.54 -16.81
N GLN A 462 13.61 -13.20 -15.79
CA GLN A 462 12.32 -13.85 -15.54
C GLN A 462 11.22 -13.16 -16.34
N LEU A 463 10.46 -13.96 -17.10
CA LEU A 463 9.30 -13.50 -17.85
C LEU A 463 8.17 -13.11 -16.88
N GLN A 464 7.84 -11.82 -16.84
CA GLN A 464 6.68 -11.28 -16.10
C GLN A 464 5.38 -11.48 -16.93
N HIS A 465 4.20 -11.17 -16.39
CA HIS A 465 2.89 -11.55 -16.97
C HIS A 465 1.93 -10.35 -17.11
N GLN A 466 0.99 -10.38 -18.06
CA GLN A 466 -0.13 -9.42 -18.21
C GLN A 466 -1.35 -10.12 -18.86
N PRO A 467 -2.56 -9.50 -18.86
CA PRO A 467 -3.79 -10.08 -18.31
C PRO A 467 -4.21 -11.40 -18.97
N LEU A 468 -4.58 -12.35 -18.11
CA LEU A 468 -4.82 -13.74 -18.49
C LEU A 468 -6.31 -13.97 -18.81
N TRP A 469 -6.59 -14.49 -20.00
CA TRP A 469 -7.97 -14.78 -20.43
C TRP A 469 -8.48 -16.15 -19.98
N ALA A 470 -7.62 -16.97 -19.37
CA ALA A 470 -7.97 -18.25 -18.74
C ALA A 470 -7.90 -18.16 -17.21
N GLN A 471 -8.76 -18.90 -16.50
CA GLN A 471 -8.62 -19.08 -15.05
C GLN A 471 -7.34 -19.84 -14.74
N HIS A 472 -6.62 -19.43 -13.70
CA HIS A 472 -5.28 -19.93 -13.40
C HIS A 472 -4.91 -19.79 -11.91
N ASN A 473 -3.86 -20.49 -11.50
CA ASN A 473 -3.23 -20.43 -10.20
C ASN A 473 -1.70 -20.37 -10.39
N MET A 474 -1.07 -19.30 -9.90
CA MET A 474 0.38 -19.04 -10.04
C MET A 474 1.24 -19.75 -8.97
N LYS A 475 0.61 -20.43 -8.00
CA LYS A 475 1.28 -21.07 -6.86
C LYS A 475 0.76 -22.50 -6.68
N ASP A 476 0.61 -23.24 -7.76
CA ASP A 476 0.00 -24.57 -7.69
C ASP A 476 0.99 -25.60 -7.14
N THR A 477 0.65 -26.19 -6.00
CA THR A 477 1.48 -27.20 -5.32
C THR A 477 1.08 -28.64 -5.65
N ARG A 478 -0.01 -28.85 -6.41
CA ARG A 478 -0.59 -30.18 -6.67
C ARG A 478 0.25 -30.98 -7.67
N ASN A 479 0.86 -30.30 -8.63
CA ASN A 479 1.72 -30.88 -9.66
C ASN A 479 2.79 -29.85 -10.04
N LYS A 480 4.06 -30.25 -10.12
CA LYS A 480 5.20 -29.38 -10.47
C LYS A 480 6.31 -30.19 -11.12
N ASN A 481 7.14 -29.53 -11.93
CA ASN A 481 8.29 -30.15 -12.58
C ASN A 481 9.53 -29.95 -11.71
N THR A 482 9.78 -28.71 -11.26
CA THR A 482 10.83 -28.41 -10.27
C THR A 482 10.30 -27.48 -9.15
N GLY A 483 11.18 -27.09 -8.23
CA GLY A 483 10.87 -26.11 -7.19
C GLY A 483 9.70 -26.47 -6.26
N ALA A 484 9.00 -25.43 -5.80
CA ALA A 484 7.91 -25.54 -4.83
C ALA A 484 6.52 -25.60 -5.47
N ASN A 485 6.32 -24.89 -6.59
CA ASN A 485 5.03 -24.60 -7.23
C ASN A 485 5.16 -24.69 -8.76
N SER A 486 4.04 -24.88 -9.46
CA SER A 486 3.91 -24.58 -10.90
C SER A 486 2.77 -23.57 -11.16
N ILE A 487 2.54 -23.23 -12.42
CA ILE A 487 1.38 -22.46 -12.87
C ILE A 487 0.34 -23.43 -13.41
N SER A 488 -0.84 -23.52 -12.82
CA SER A 488 -1.96 -24.28 -13.40
C SER A 488 -2.95 -23.35 -14.10
N PHE A 489 -3.51 -23.72 -15.25
CA PHE A 489 -4.62 -23.00 -15.88
C PHE A 489 -5.69 -23.92 -16.46
N ASP A 490 -6.92 -23.43 -16.52
CA ASP A 490 -8.09 -24.13 -17.04
C ASP A 490 -8.43 -23.59 -18.44
N PRO A 491 -8.19 -24.36 -19.52
CA PRO A 491 -8.46 -23.89 -20.89
C PRO A 491 -9.97 -23.88 -21.17
N ILE A 492 -10.52 -22.71 -21.46
CA ILE A 492 -11.93 -22.48 -21.82
C ILE A 492 -12.07 -21.16 -22.59
N ASN A 493 -13.09 -21.01 -23.44
CA ASN A 493 -13.50 -19.76 -24.10
C ASN A 493 -12.39 -19.05 -24.89
N TRP A 494 -11.47 -19.80 -25.51
CA TRP A 494 -10.29 -19.26 -26.20
C TRP A 494 -9.33 -18.50 -25.26
N GLY A 495 -9.41 -18.78 -23.96
CA GLY A 495 -8.59 -18.20 -22.92
C GLY A 495 -7.11 -18.54 -23.08
N ALA A 496 -6.25 -17.58 -22.74
CA ALA A 496 -4.79 -17.68 -22.86
C ALA A 496 -4.09 -17.43 -21.52
N LEU A 497 -3.02 -18.20 -21.29
CA LEU A 497 -1.95 -17.90 -20.35
C LEU A 497 -0.88 -17.08 -21.08
N TYR A 498 -0.75 -15.79 -20.79
CA TYR A 498 0.17 -14.84 -21.45
C TYR A 498 1.30 -14.40 -20.52
N PHE A 499 2.53 -14.67 -20.96
CA PHE A 499 3.79 -14.27 -20.36
C PHE A 499 4.30 -13.05 -21.14
N ALA A 500 4.31 -11.88 -20.49
CA ALA A 500 4.42 -10.57 -21.12
C ALA A 500 5.50 -9.71 -20.43
N CYS A 501 6.54 -9.37 -21.19
CA CYS A 501 7.59 -8.43 -20.83
C CYS A 501 7.88 -7.55 -22.05
N GLN A 502 7.27 -6.36 -22.12
CA GLN A 502 7.32 -5.49 -23.30
C GLN A 502 8.77 -5.26 -23.78
N GLY A 503 9.07 -5.71 -25.00
CA GLY A 503 10.40 -5.62 -25.58
C GLY A 503 11.55 -6.26 -24.78
N CYS A 504 11.31 -7.24 -23.89
CA CYS A 504 12.36 -7.78 -23.02
C CYS A 504 13.19 -8.92 -23.61
N VAL A 505 12.74 -9.57 -24.69
CA VAL A 505 13.43 -10.74 -25.27
C VAL A 505 14.11 -10.36 -26.58
N ASP A 506 15.42 -10.16 -26.52
CA ASP A 506 16.27 -9.93 -27.69
C ASP A 506 16.55 -11.23 -28.45
N THR A 507 15.98 -11.35 -29.65
CA THR A 507 16.16 -12.51 -30.55
C THR A 507 17.53 -12.58 -31.22
N SER A 508 18.41 -11.58 -31.04
CA SER A 508 19.80 -11.64 -31.48
C SER A 508 20.74 -12.31 -30.46
N ALA A 509 20.37 -12.26 -29.17
CA ALA A 509 21.14 -12.86 -28.07
C ALA A 509 20.66 -14.27 -27.66
N SER A 510 19.44 -14.63 -28.06
CA SER A 510 18.75 -15.86 -27.65
C SER A 510 18.11 -16.58 -28.85
N THR A 511 17.91 -17.89 -28.75
CA THR A 511 17.46 -18.74 -29.88
C THR A 511 16.02 -19.24 -29.76
N ALA A 512 15.50 -19.35 -28.54
CA ALA A 512 14.14 -19.82 -28.27
C ALA A 512 13.64 -19.34 -26.90
N ILE A 513 12.34 -19.50 -26.66
CA ILE A 513 11.81 -19.67 -25.29
C ILE A 513 11.37 -21.12 -25.14
N SER A 514 11.73 -21.76 -24.05
CA SER A 514 11.28 -23.10 -23.69
C SER A 514 10.53 -23.12 -22.37
N PHE A 515 9.68 -24.13 -22.17
CA PHE A 515 8.95 -24.37 -20.94
C PHE A 515 8.57 -25.86 -20.82
N TYR A 516 8.19 -26.30 -19.64
CA TYR A 516 7.58 -27.62 -19.42
C TYR A 516 6.07 -27.49 -19.26
N ILE A 517 5.32 -28.43 -19.81
CA ILE A 517 3.85 -28.48 -19.75
C ILE A 517 3.36 -29.90 -19.45
N ASN A 518 2.28 -30.03 -18.66
CA ASN A 518 1.70 -31.30 -18.23
C ASN A 518 0.17 -31.24 -18.32
N GLY A 519 -0.44 -32.21 -18.98
CA GLY A 519 -1.89 -32.26 -19.25
C GLY A 519 -2.76 -32.65 -18.05
N GLY A 520 -2.21 -32.68 -16.83
CA GLY A 520 -2.93 -33.11 -15.63
C GLY A 520 -3.41 -34.56 -15.75
N SER A 521 -4.47 -34.92 -15.03
CA SER A 521 -4.98 -36.30 -15.04
C SER A 521 -5.62 -36.75 -16.36
N ALA A 522 -6.04 -35.82 -17.22
CA ALA A 522 -6.76 -36.11 -18.46
C ALA A 522 -5.87 -36.17 -19.71
N GLY A 523 -4.96 -35.21 -19.87
CA GLY A 523 -4.23 -35.01 -21.13
C GLY A 523 -5.13 -34.62 -22.31
N ALA A 524 -4.54 -34.69 -23.50
CA ALA A 524 -5.14 -34.43 -24.81
C ALA A 524 -5.75 -33.03 -25.05
N GLN A 525 -5.47 -32.06 -24.17
CA GLN A 525 -5.96 -30.68 -24.33
C GLN A 525 -5.54 -30.06 -25.67
N LYS A 526 -6.45 -29.31 -26.28
CA LYS A 526 -6.28 -28.59 -27.54
C LYS A 526 -5.80 -27.18 -27.24
N LEU A 527 -4.51 -26.95 -27.46
CA LEU A 527 -3.82 -25.70 -27.16
C LEU A 527 -3.00 -25.24 -28.36
N GLN A 528 -2.85 -23.93 -28.53
CA GLN A 528 -1.88 -23.30 -29.40
C GLN A 528 -0.94 -22.38 -28.63
N VAL A 529 0.18 -22.04 -29.23
CA VAL A 529 1.18 -21.13 -28.68
C VAL A 529 1.65 -20.14 -29.74
N ALA A 530 2.14 -18.99 -29.31
CA ALA A 530 2.83 -18.00 -30.14
C ALA A 530 3.84 -17.22 -29.32
N LEU A 531 4.80 -16.64 -30.03
CA LEU A 531 5.58 -15.50 -29.58
C LEU A 531 4.81 -14.21 -29.88
N VAL A 532 4.92 -13.20 -29.02
CA VAL A 532 4.13 -11.95 -29.08
C VAL A 532 5.04 -10.75 -29.33
N LYS A 533 4.59 -9.77 -30.13
CA LYS A 533 5.28 -8.50 -30.38
C LYS A 533 4.27 -7.38 -30.60
N ASN A 534 4.51 -6.23 -29.99
CA ASN A 534 3.55 -5.13 -29.87
C ASN A 534 2.16 -5.61 -29.39
N GLY A 535 2.16 -6.54 -28.41
CA GLY A 535 0.94 -7.17 -27.88
C GLY A 535 0.15 -8.08 -28.83
N SER A 536 0.67 -8.37 -30.04
CA SER A 536 0.04 -9.25 -31.03
C SER A 536 0.86 -10.52 -31.30
N PRO A 537 0.24 -11.69 -31.54
CA PRO A 537 0.98 -12.91 -31.87
C PRO A 537 1.68 -12.78 -33.23
N ILE A 538 2.98 -13.08 -33.28
CA ILE A 538 3.77 -13.07 -34.52
C ILE A 538 3.32 -14.21 -35.43
N LYS A 539 3.12 -15.40 -34.86
CA LYS A 539 2.66 -16.62 -35.54
C LYS A 539 2.17 -17.63 -34.51
N THR A 540 1.01 -18.26 -34.72
CA THR A 540 0.54 -19.36 -33.88
C THR A 540 1.00 -20.72 -34.39
N LYS A 541 1.14 -21.70 -33.48
CA LYS A 541 1.32 -23.12 -33.79
C LYS A 541 0.52 -23.97 -32.79
N SER A 542 -0.02 -25.10 -33.25
CA SER A 542 -0.62 -26.09 -32.35
C SER A 542 0.45 -26.68 -31.43
N LEU A 543 0.11 -26.88 -30.16
CA LEU A 543 0.98 -27.55 -29.19
C LEU A 543 1.25 -29.00 -29.61
N SER A 544 0.28 -29.68 -30.22
CA SER A 544 0.44 -31.08 -30.67
C SER A 544 1.54 -31.25 -31.70
N ASP A 545 1.67 -30.26 -32.58
CA ASP A 545 2.56 -30.31 -33.73
C ASP A 545 4.00 -29.99 -33.30
N LEU A 546 4.15 -29.16 -32.26
CA LEU A 546 5.43 -28.86 -31.63
C LEU A 546 6.00 -30.04 -30.83
N ILE A 547 5.15 -30.86 -30.20
CA ILE A 547 5.59 -32.03 -29.40
C ILE A 547 5.44 -33.37 -30.15
N GLY A 548 4.91 -33.36 -31.37
CA GLY A 548 4.70 -34.54 -32.23
C GLY A 548 3.60 -35.52 -31.76
N LYS A 549 2.73 -35.11 -30.83
CA LYS A 549 1.68 -35.95 -30.21
C LYS A 549 0.66 -35.10 -29.45
N SER A 550 -0.48 -35.69 -29.09
CA SER A 550 -1.37 -35.09 -28.08
C SER A 550 -0.64 -34.90 -26.73
N LEU A 551 -0.95 -33.81 -26.00
CA LEU A 551 -0.39 -33.53 -24.68
C LEU A 551 -0.63 -34.74 -23.73
N PRO A 552 0.41 -35.43 -23.24
CA PRO A 552 0.21 -36.60 -22.38
C PRO A 552 -0.34 -36.25 -21.00
N ALA A 553 -1.17 -37.13 -20.45
CA ALA A 553 -1.61 -37.06 -19.07
C ALA A 553 -0.45 -37.35 -18.09
N ASN A 554 -0.46 -36.67 -16.95
CA ASN A 554 0.46 -36.81 -15.81
C ASN A 554 1.95 -36.79 -16.18
N THR A 555 2.32 -36.20 -17.32
CA THR A 555 3.67 -36.26 -17.89
C THR A 555 4.14 -34.87 -18.27
N TRP A 556 5.22 -34.41 -17.64
CA TRP A 556 5.89 -33.17 -18.00
C TRP A 556 6.60 -33.32 -19.35
N THR A 557 6.26 -32.44 -20.29
CA THR A 557 6.78 -32.41 -21.66
C THR A 557 7.46 -31.07 -21.91
N LYS A 558 8.73 -31.07 -22.30
CA LYS A 558 9.42 -29.82 -22.71
C LYS A 558 8.91 -29.37 -24.08
N VAL A 559 8.62 -28.08 -24.20
CA VAL A 559 8.29 -27.36 -25.44
C VAL A 559 9.40 -26.33 -25.67
N SER A 560 9.84 -26.14 -26.91
CA SER A 560 10.78 -25.07 -27.29
C SER A 560 10.25 -24.31 -28.51
N LEU A 561 10.16 -22.99 -28.37
CA LEU A 561 9.65 -22.05 -29.36
C LEU A 561 10.84 -21.33 -30.01
N LYS A 562 11.51 -22.01 -30.94
CA LYS A 562 12.64 -21.44 -31.71
C LYS A 562 12.21 -20.19 -32.47
N PHE A 563 12.93 -19.09 -32.32
CA PHE A 563 12.54 -17.81 -32.89
C PHE A 563 12.44 -17.84 -34.42
N THR A 564 13.34 -18.58 -35.07
CA THR A 564 13.30 -18.87 -36.52
C THR A 564 11.99 -19.46 -36.99
N ASP A 565 11.44 -20.40 -36.22
CA ASP A 565 10.27 -21.21 -36.60
C ASP A 565 8.95 -20.42 -36.51
N PHE A 566 9.01 -19.31 -35.76
CA PHE A 566 7.96 -18.33 -35.53
C PHE A 566 8.15 -17.03 -36.33
N GLY A 567 9.31 -16.82 -36.97
CA GLY A 567 9.63 -15.57 -37.68
C GLY A 567 9.94 -14.37 -36.76
N ALA A 568 10.28 -14.62 -35.50
CA ALA A 568 10.57 -13.59 -34.52
C ALA A 568 11.94 -12.94 -34.80
N THR A 569 11.97 -11.60 -34.84
CA THR A 569 13.16 -10.79 -35.13
C THR A 569 13.18 -9.49 -34.31
N GLY A 570 14.38 -9.00 -33.98
CA GLY A 570 14.58 -7.86 -33.08
C GLY A 570 14.17 -8.21 -31.65
N SER A 571 13.50 -7.30 -30.94
CA SER A 571 12.90 -7.61 -29.64
C SER A 571 11.46 -8.13 -29.77
N ILE A 572 11.04 -9.00 -28.85
CA ILE A 572 9.68 -9.54 -28.70
C ILE A 572 9.20 -9.42 -27.24
N ASP A 573 7.89 -9.45 -27.04
CA ASP A 573 7.21 -9.18 -25.77
C ASP A 573 6.99 -10.43 -24.89
N GLY A 574 7.31 -11.63 -25.39
CA GLY A 574 7.11 -12.89 -24.65
C GLY A 574 6.28 -13.92 -25.43
N LEU A 575 5.47 -14.71 -24.72
CA LEU A 575 4.75 -15.86 -25.28
C LEU A 575 3.35 -16.03 -24.67
N TRP A 576 2.42 -16.65 -25.40
CA TRP A 576 1.13 -17.08 -24.86
C TRP A 576 0.86 -18.59 -25.10
N ILE A 577 -0.02 -19.19 -24.30
CA ILE A 577 -0.52 -20.57 -24.42
C ILE A 577 -2.05 -20.49 -24.34
N GLN A 578 -2.76 -20.85 -25.41
CA GLN A 578 -4.17 -20.53 -25.59
C GLN A 578 -5.03 -21.76 -25.91
N ASP A 579 -6.24 -21.82 -25.34
CA ASP A 579 -7.32 -22.73 -25.71
C ASP A 579 -7.71 -22.60 -27.20
N THR A 580 -7.84 -23.72 -27.91
CA THR A 580 -8.35 -23.76 -29.29
C THR A 580 -9.67 -24.54 -29.43
N ASN A 581 -10.30 -24.91 -28.33
CA ASN A 581 -11.52 -25.72 -28.30
C ASN A 581 -12.77 -24.88 -27.98
N GLY A 582 -12.61 -23.75 -27.28
CA GLY A 582 -13.72 -22.89 -26.82
C GLY A 582 -14.51 -23.47 -25.65
N ALA A 583 -14.69 -24.79 -25.57
CA ALA A 583 -15.31 -25.48 -24.44
C ALA A 583 -14.30 -25.85 -23.34
N GLN A 584 -14.78 -25.94 -22.09
CA GLN A 584 -13.99 -26.30 -20.91
C GLN A 584 -13.15 -27.56 -21.12
N GLN A 585 -11.85 -27.44 -20.88
CA GLN A 585 -10.90 -28.53 -20.85
C GLN A 585 -10.38 -28.76 -19.41
N ALA A 586 -9.77 -29.91 -19.14
CA ALA A 586 -9.17 -30.18 -17.84
C ALA A 586 -7.90 -29.35 -17.60
N THR A 587 -7.64 -29.00 -16.33
CA THR A 587 -6.49 -28.20 -15.88
C THR A 587 -5.16 -28.68 -16.47
N VAL A 588 -4.36 -27.73 -16.95
CA VAL A 588 -3.02 -27.90 -17.51
C VAL A 588 -2.02 -27.20 -16.59
N TYR A 589 -0.82 -27.76 -16.43
CA TYR A 589 0.24 -27.20 -15.60
C TYR A 589 1.44 -26.79 -16.46
N VAL A 590 2.07 -25.67 -16.14
CA VAL A 590 3.20 -25.06 -16.85
C VAL A 590 4.30 -24.69 -15.85
N ASP A 591 5.55 -24.97 -16.17
CA ASP A 591 6.70 -24.81 -15.28
C ASP A 591 8.00 -24.55 -16.06
N ASP A 592 9.08 -24.19 -15.36
CA ASP A 592 10.46 -24.07 -15.88
C ASP A 592 10.59 -23.29 -17.20
N ILE A 593 10.09 -22.07 -17.23
CA ILE A 593 10.09 -21.21 -18.41
C ILE A 593 11.43 -20.48 -18.54
N VAL A 594 12.15 -20.71 -19.65
CA VAL A 594 13.54 -20.30 -19.85
C VAL A 594 13.74 -19.73 -21.25
N ILE A 595 14.38 -18.56 -21.34
CA ILE A 595 14.93 -18.02 -22.59
C ILE A 595 16.24 -18.76 -22.89
N GLU A 596 16.32 -19.48 -24.01
CA GLU A 596 17.49 -20.30 -24.39
C GLU A 596 18.55 -19.43 -25.08
N SER A 597 19.73 -19.28 -24.48
CA SER A 597 20.83 -18.44 -24.98
C SER A 597 21.48 -19.02 -26.25
N GLY A 598 22.00 -18.15 -27.13
CA GLY A 598 22.58 -18.56 -28.42
C GLY A 598 23.92 -19.32 -28.36
N ASN A 599 24.62 -19.30 -27.21
CA ASN A 599 25.90 -19.99 -27.03
C ASN A 599 25.70 -21.26 -26.19
N GLY A 600 25.70 -22.42 -26.86
CA GLY A 600 25.22 -23.69 -26.31
C GLY A 600 26.08 -24.32 -25.21
N ALA A 601 25.93 -23.88 -23.96
CA ALA A 601 26.47 -24.55 -22.78
C ALA A 601 25.43 -24.57 -21.64
N THR A 602 24.84 -25.74 -21.39
CA THR A 602 24.11 -26.04 -20.15
C THR A 602 25.09 -26.12 -18.98
N GLN A 603 24.91 -25.29 -17.96
CA GLN A 603 25.56 -25.47 -16.66
C GLN A 603 24.53 -25.73 -15.56
N THR A 604 24.66 -26.89 -14.91
CA THR A 604 23.90 -27.27 -13.72
C THR A 604 24.51 -26.59 -12.49
N PRO A 605 23.74 -25.90 -11.62
CA PRO A 605 24.31 -25.29 -10.42
C PRO A 605 24.67 -26.35 -9.37
N THR A 606 25.92 -26.35 -8.92
CA THR A 606 26.35 -27.05 -7.69
C THR A 606 26.31 -26.06 -6.53
N PRO A 607 25.77 -26.40 -5.35
CA PRO A 607 25.66 -25.47 -4.24
C PRO A 607 27.02 -25.25 -3.55
N THR A 608 27.45 -24.00 -3.39
CA THR A 608 28.64 -23.63 -2.61
C THR A 608 28.29 -23.00 -1.26
N THR A 609 29.09 -23.37 -0.26
CA THR A 609 28.88 -23.07 1.16
C THR A 609 29.32 -21.66 1.57
N LYS A 610 28.69 -21.17 2.65
CA LYS A 610 28.96 -19.94 3.42
C LYS A 610 30.46 -19.55 3.50
N PRO A 611 30.84 -18.28 3.22
CA PRO A 611 32.19 -17.78 3.47
C PRO A 611 32.48 -17.57 4.97
N THR A 612 33.68 -17.95 5.40
CA THR A 612 34.27 -17.63 6.70
C THR A 612 35.12 -16.35 6.67
N THR A 613 35.43 -15.84 7.86
CA THR A 613 36.05 -14.53 8.15
C THR A 613 37.42 -14.27 7.52
N THR A 614 37.63 -13.06 7.02
CA THR A 614 38.90 -12.52 6.50
C THR A 614 39.90 -12.15 7.60
N PRO A 615 41.20 -12.48 7.45
CA PRO A 615 42.31 -11.81 8.15
C PRO A 615 42.85 -10.62 7.36
N LYS A 616 43.38 -9.60 8.05
CA LYS A 616 43.90 -8.34 7.49
C LYS A 616 45.44 -8.28 7.60
N PRO A 617 46.16 -7.93 6.52
CA PRO A 617 47.45 -7.23 6.61
C PRO A 617 47.50 -6.01 5.65
N THR A 618 47.45 -4.78 6.15
CA THR A 618 48.61 -3.90 6.46
C THR A 618 49.44 -3.43 5.25
N CYS A 619 49.31 -2.14 4.90
CA CYS A 619 50.18 -1.45 3.96
C CYS A 619 51.59 -1.20 4.53
N LYS A 620 52.58 -1.06 3.65
CA LYS A 620 53.81 -0.27 3.89
C LYS A 620 54.02 0.68 2.70
N PRO A 621 54.61 1.88 2.93
CA PRO A 621 54.72 2.91 1.89
C PRO A 621 56.01 2.78 1.07
N ASN A 622 55.85 2.66 -0.25
CA ASN A 622 56.41 3.53 -1.30
C ASN A 622 56.11 2.91 -2.67
#